data_AF-A0A9W6WHH4-F1
#
_entry.id   AF-A0A9W6WHH4-F1
#
_cell.length_a   1.000
_cell.length_b   1.000
_cell.length_c   1.000
_cell.angle_alpha   90.00
_cell.angle_beta   90.00
_cell.angle_gamma   90.00
#
_symmetry.space_group_name_H-M   'P 1'
#
loop_
_entity.id
_entity.type
_entity.pdbx_description
1 polymer ?
#
loop_
_entity_poly.entity_id
_entity_poly.type
_entity_poly.pdbx_seq_one_letter_code
_entity_poly.pdbx_strand_id
1 'polypeptide(L)'
;MMEEKPSGHGDEASTRPSVTGDSYPKCEPQLAKFCCACENDNPVILRKLCRECEAKQSDYSPSVELGVATEVYGLKRWQLSGFRHGSRFCAESYYRIDLDNYMVATFGSKIGWVREIARRDSVGRTLEARQQQKQEERNALLERLVPHFAIYATLIDLEEIDITALRQCSQRFASLAEALDSRRLGLKPNSEVCARFISIGQGDLKDIVDTMEEENFLLSCTDYSQRCHLQIHDGRSRREYQEEVKRELCITYLENSRGLRLPHKWEIRRSLFNDIFTRVTASLVGHIESSLSSAVRRRRLEADTDLALQQDISLAQFQLLPRYTDFGVSSDATVIVIGVVCAFI
;
A
#
# COMPACT_ATOMS: atom_id res chain seq x y z
N MET A 1 -91.03 -9.99 -36.49
CA MET A 1 -91.11 -8.86 -35.56
C MET A 1 -90.49 -9.28 -34.24
N MET A 2 -89.18 -9.09 -34.14
CA MET A 2 -88.42 -9.04 -32.90
C MET A 2 -87.35 -7.99 -33.20
N GLU A 3 -87.41 -6.85 -32.52
CA GLU A 3 -86.37 -5.82 -32.59
C GLU A 3 -85.69 -5.74 -31.23
N GLU A 4 -84.39 -5.98 -31.26
CA GLU A 4 -83.45 -5.72 -30.19
C GLU A 4 -83.34 -4.21 -29.94
N LYS A 5 -83.15 -3.82 -28.68
CA LYS A 5 -82.56 -2.52 -28.30
C LYS A 5 -81.41 -2.74 -27.31
N PRO A 6 -80.24 -2.14 -27.55
CA PRO A 6 -79.10 -2.17 -26.64
C PRO A 6 -79.17 -1.01 -25.62
N SER A 7 -78.76 -1.24 -24.38
CA SER A 7 -78.51 -0.18 -23.38
C SER A 7 -77.02 0.12 -23.31
N GLY A 8 -76.66 1.32 -23.76
CA GLY A 8 -75.31 1.85 -23.73
C GLY A 8 -74.83 2.30 -22.35
N HIS A 9 -73.51 2.20 -22.21
CA HIS A 9 -72.55 2.93 -21.39
C HIS A 9 -73.04 4.16 -20.61
N GLY A 10 -72.68 4.18 -19.34
CA GLY A 10 -72.48 5.38 -18.53
C GLY A 10 -71.23 5.18 -17.69
N ASP A 11 -70.08 5.59 -18.23
CA ASP A 11 -68.83 5.77 -17.50
C ASP A 11 -69.03 6.87 -16.45
N GLU A 12 -69.29 6.50 -15.19
CA GLU A 12 -69.11 7.42 -14.08
C GLU A 12 -67.62 7.51 -13.76
N ALA A 13 -66.98 8.49 -14.39
CA ALA A 13 -65.77 9.13 -13.91
C ALA A 13 -66.00 9.60 -12.47
N SER A 14 -65.66 8.73 -11.50
CA SER A 14 -65.49 9.14 -10.11
C SER A 14 -64.21 9.98 -10.04
N THR A 15 -64.42 11.29 -10.17
CA THR A 15 -63.45 12.35 -9.93
C THR A 15 -62.86 12.18 -8.53
N ARG A 16 -61.73 11.47 -8.42
CA ARG A 16 -60.93 11.44 -7.20
C ARG A 16 -60.35 12.84 -6.99
N PRO A 17 -60.52 13.47 -5.81
CA PRO A 17 -59.82 14.69 -5.51
C PRO A 17 -58.31 14.42 -5.58
N SER A 18 -57.64 15.16 -6.45
CA SER A 18 -56.20 15.28 -6.52
C SER A 18 -55.64 15.66 -5.15
N VAL A 19 -54.71 14.82 -4.68
CA VAL A 19 -54.01 14.87 -3.41
C VAL A 19 -53.25 16.19 -3.26
N THR A 20 -53.76 17.09 -2.42
CA THR A 20 -53.01 18.17 -1.79
C THR A 20 -53.06 17.95 -0.28
N GLY A 21 -51.98 18.27 0.42
CA GLY A 21 -51.76 18.04 1.85
C GLY A 21 -52.67 18.88 2.77
N ASP A 22 -53.96 18.91 2.50
CA ASP A 22 -54.94 19.83 3.08
C ASP A 22 -55.61 19.28 4.34
N SER A 23 -55.34 18.03 4.74
CA SER A 23 -55.88 17.45 5.98
C SER A 23 -55.31 18.09 7.26
N TYR A 24 -54.32 18.98 7.12
CA TYR A 24 -53.74 19.72 8.24
C TYR A 24 -53.39 21.16 7.80
N PRO A 25 -54.31 22.13 7.94
CA PRO A 25 -54.07 23.54 7.59
C PRO A 25 -52.93 24.23 8.37
N LYS A 26 -52.35 23.53 9.36
CA LYS A 26 -51.21 23.94 10.19
C LYS A 26 -50.03 22.96 10.12
N CYS A 27 -50.02 21.98 9.21
CA CYS A 27 -48.96 20.97 9.22
C CYS A 27 -47.63 21.52 8.75
N GLU A 28 -46.61 21.21 9.53
CA GLU A 28 -45.23 21.29 9.09
C GLU A 28 -45.02 20.37 7.86
N PRO A 29 -44.47 20.86 6.73
CA PRO A 29 -44.29 20.07 5.51
C PRO A 29 -43.51 18.76 5.73
N GLN A 30 -42.60 18.75 6.71
CA GLN A 30 -41.86 17.56 7.11
C GLN A 30 -42.73 16.42 7.68
N LEU A 31 -43.96 16.71 8.13
CA LEU A 31 -44.91 15.71 8.61
C LEU A 31 -45.68 15.05 7.46
N ALA A 32 -45.70 15.61 6.24
CA ALA A 32 -46.43 15.10 5.08
C ALA A 32 -45.99 13.72 4.56
N LYS A 33 -45.04 13.05 5.23
CA LYS A 33 -44.65 11.65 4.98
C LYS A 33 -45.59 10.66 5.67
N PHE A 34 -46.90 10.86 5.56
CA PHE A 34 -47.91 9.96 6.11
C PHE A 34 -48.17 8.77 5.17
N CYS A 35 -48.75 7.68 5.69
CA CYS A 35 -49.14 6.58 4.82
C CYS A 35 -50.36 6.97 3.97
N CYS A 36 -50.11 7.33 2.71
CA CYS A 36 -51.13 7.76 1.75
C CYS A 36 -52.21 6.70 1.47
N ALA A 37 -52.01 5.45 1.90
CA ALA A 37 -52.93 4.35 1.66
C ALA A 37 -54.08 4.27 2.69
N CYS A 38 -53.93 4.87 3.88
CA CYS A 38 -54.99 4.85 4.91
C CYS A 38 -55.36 6.22 5.48
N GLU A 39 -54.77 7.31 4.99
CA GLU A 39 -55.11 8.69 5.35
C GLU A 39 -55.09 8.97 6.87
N ASN A 40 -54.36 8.16 7.64
CA ASN A 40 -54.25 8.26 9.09
C ASN A 40 -52.87 8.79 9.52
N ASP A 41 -52.79 9.38 10.72
CA ASP A 41 -51.58 9.79 11.47
C ASP A 41 -50.67 8.61 11.86
N ASN A 42 -50.48 7.66 10.95
CA ASN A 42 -49.68 6.48 11.14
C ASN A 42 -48.27 6.72 10.59
N PRO A 43 -47.21 6.47 11.39
CA PRO A 43 -45.84 6.60 10.93
C PRO A 43 -45.56 5.62 9.80
N VAL A 44 -44.83 6.10 8.82
CA VAL A 44 -44.28 5.31 7.73
C VAL A 44 -42.98 4.68 8.21
N ILE A 45 -42.93 3.35 8.20
CA ILE A 45 -41.84 2.58 8.83
C ILE A 45 -41.02 1.85 7.77
N LEU A 46 -41.68 1.06 6.93
CA LEU A 46 -41.04 0.28 5.86
C LEU A 46 -41.77 0.52 4.55
N ARG A 47 -41.03 0.51 3.44
CA ARG A 47 -41.57 0.57 2.06
C ARG A 47 -42.52 1.73 1.81
N LYS A 48 -42.33 2.84 2.54
CA LYS A 48 -43.20 4.02 2.50
C LYS A 48 -44.66 3.76 2.96
N LEU A 49 -44.90 2.69 3.72
CA LEU A 49 -46.21 2.33 4.27
C LEU A 49 -46.18 2.33 5.81
N CYS A 50 -47.34 2.53 6.43
CA CYS A 50 -47.53 2.21 7.84
C CYS A 50 -47.68 0.69 8.02
N ARG A 51 -47.48 0.21 9.24
CA ARG A 51 -47.59 -1.21 9.57
C ARG A 51 -48.92 -1.83 9.12
N GLU A 52 -50.04 -1.13 9.32
CA GLU A 52 -51.39 -1.62 8.98
C GLU A 52 -51.59 -1.78 7.47
N CYS A 53 -51.02 -0.88 6.66
CA CYS A 53 -51.08 -0.98 5.21
C CYS A 53 -50.10 -2.00 4.66
N GLU A 54 -48.91 -2.07 5.24
CA GLU A 54 -47.91 -3.08 4.88
C GLU A 54 -48.38 -4.50 5.23
N ALA A 55 -49.13 -4.67 6.32
CA ALA A 55 -49.71 -5.96 6.72
C ALA A 55 -50.68 -6.57 5.69
N LYS A 56 -51.14 -5.77 4.71
CA LYS A 56 -51.98 -6.25 3.61
C LYS A 56 -51.15 -6.80 2.43
N GLN A 57 -49.83 -6.65 2.45
CA GLN A 57 -48.92 -7.15 1.43
C GLN A 57 -48.60 -8.63 1.67
N SER A 58 -48.39 -9.38 0.59
CA SER A 58 -48.12 -10.83 0.65
C SER A 58 -46.79 -11.19 1.31
N ASP A 59 -45.86 -10.25 1.39
CA ASP A 59 -44.51 -10.39 1.92
C ASP A 59 -44.30 -9.58 3.22
N TYR A 60 -45.39 -9.29 3.93
CA TYR A 60 -45.34 -8.63 5.22
C TYR A 60 -44.52 -9.43 6.24
N SER A 61 -43.52 -8.77 6.82
CA SER A 61 -42.82 -9.28 8.00
C SER A 61 -43.32 -8.61 9.27
N PRO A 62 -43.76 -9.38 10.29
CA PRO A 62 -44.15 -8.85 11.60
C PRO A 62 -42.94 -8.44 12.47
N SER A 63 -41.72 -8.79 12.05
CA SER A 63 -40.48 -8.45 12.72
C SER A 63 -39.57 -7.58 11.84
N VAL A 64 -38.71 -6.81 12.49
CA VAL A 64 -37.65 -6.01 11.85
C VAL A 64 -36.30 -6.36 12.42
N GLU A 65 -35.27 -6.25 11.57
CA GLU A 65 -33.88 -6.45 11.98
C GLU A 65 -33.36 -5.27 12.80
N LEU A 66 -32.28 -5.51 13.54
CA LEU A 66 -31.58 -4.51 14.35
C LEU A 66 -31.29 -3.22 13.59
N GLY A 67 -30.80 -3.33 12.35
CA GLY A 67 -30.51 -2.17 11.49
C GLY A 67 -31.75 -1.28 11.34
N VAL A 68 -32.87 -1.86 10.92
CA VAL A 68 -34.15 -1.17 10.75
C VAL A 68 -34.67 -0.60 12.09
N ALA A 69 -34.54 -1.33 13.19
CA ALA A 69 -34.94 -0.84 14.51
C ALA A 69 -34.12 0.40 14.92
N THR A 70 -32.82 0.42 14.66
CA THR A 70 -31.98 1.58 14.97
C THR A 70 -32.24 2.75 14.01
N GLU A 71 -32.36 2.49 12.72
CA GLU A 71 -32.48 3.50 11.68
C GLU A 71 -33.89 4.10 11.63
N VAL A 72 -34.93 3.30 11.66
CA VAL A 72 -36.32 3.77 11.49
C VAL A 72 -36.92 4.21 12.82
N TYR A 73 -36.71 3.44 13.89
CA TYR A 73 -37.27 3.75 15.21
C TYR A 73 -36.34 4.63 16.07
N GLY A 74 -35.08 4.80 15.68
CA GLY A 74 -34.14 5.67 16.42
C GLY A 74 -33.68 5.11 17.76
N LEU A 75 -33.86 3.81 17.97
CA LEU A 75 -33.52 3.15 19.23
C LEU A 75 -32.04 2.76 19.25
N LYS A 76 -31.38 2.99 20.38
CA LYS A 76 -30.01 2.51 20.62
C LYS A 76 -30.03 1.03 20.96
N ARG A 77 -28.93 0.32 20.68
CA ARG A 77 -28.80 -1.13 20.92
C ARG A 77 -29.14 -1.54 22.37
N TRP A 78 -28.77 -0.72 23.35
CA TRP A 78 -29.10 -0.98 24.76
C TRP A 78 -30.60 -0.83 25.05
N GLN A 79 -31.33 0.06 24.37
CA GLN A 79 -32.79 0.18 24.50
C GLN A 79 -33.48 -1.07 23.94
N LEU A 80 -32.90 -1.68 22.90
CA LEU A 80 -33.44 -2.88 22.26
C LEU A 80 -33.31 -4.16 23.10
N SER A 81 -32.44 -4.18 24.10
CA SER A 81 -32.23 -5.33 24.98
C SER A 81 -33.47 -5.76 25.79
N GLY A 82 -34.41 -4.84 26.01
CA GLY A 82 -35.66 -5.11 26.73
C GLY A 82 -36.79 -5.67 25.87
N PHE A 83 -36.61 -5.80 24.56
CA PHE A 83 -37.65 -6.23 23.63
C PHE A 83 -37.60 -7.73 23.36
N ARG A 84 -38.77 -8.31 23.06
CA ARG A 84 -38.86 -9.71 22.64
C ARG A 84 -38.33 -9.89 21.22
N HIS A 85 -37.54 -10.94 21.03
CA HIS A 85 -36.99 -11.27 19.71
C HIS A 85 -38.06 -11.89 18.81
N GLY A 86 -38.10 -11.42 17.56
CA GLY A 86 -39.09 -11.81 16.53
C GLY A 86 -38.95 -13.25 16.05
N SER A 87 -37.79 -13.87 16.26
CA SER A 87 -37.51 -15.26 15.89
C SER A 87 -36.55 -15.89 16.89
N ARG A 88 -36.76 -17.18 17.23
CA ARG A 88 -35.79 -17.96 18.03
C ARG A 88 -34.47 -18.22 17.30
N PHE A 89 -34.45 -18.05 15.98
CA PHE A 89 -33.30 -18.36 15.12
C PHE A 89 -32.51 -17.13 14.69
N CYS A 90 -33.03 -15.91 14.93
CA CYS A 90 -32.36 -14.66 14.60
C CYS A 90 -32.42 -13.73 15.82
N ALA A 91 -31.34 -13.73 16.59
CA ALA A 91 -31.17 -12.94 17.82
C ALA A 91 -31.13 -11.42 17.58
N GLU A 92 -31.32 -10.96 16.35
CA GLU A 92 -31.30 -9.54 15.97
C GLU A 92 -32.59 -9.12 15.26
N SER A 93 -33.69 -9.84 15.50
CA SER A 93 -35.02 -9.47 15.00
C SER A 93 -35.94 -9.06 16.15
N TYR A 94 -36.78 -8.05 15.95
CA TYR A 94 -37.68 -7.49 16.97
C TYR A 94 -39.10 -7.40 16.45
N TYR A 95 -40.10 -7.71 17.28
CA TYR A 95 -41.50 -7.57 16.89
C TYR A 95 -41.87 -6.10 16.72
N ARG A 96 -42.37 -5.76 15.53
CA ARG A 96 -42.75 -4.38 15.20
C ARG A 96 -43.85 -3.84 16.09
N ILE A 97 -44.78 -4.70 16.51
CA ILE A 97 -45.85 -4.29 17.42
C ILE A 97 -45.31 -3.84 18.78
N ASP A 98 -44.29 -4.52 19.31
CA ASP A 98 -43.67 -4.15 20.58
C ASP A 98 -42.91 -2.82 20.42
N LEU A 99 -42.20 -2.62 19.31
CA LEU A 99 -41.52 -1.36 19.00
C LEU A 99 -42.51 -0.19 18.83
N ASP A 100 -43.56 -0.36 18.03
CA ASP A 100 -44.58 0.67 17.80
C ASP A 100 -45.26 1.08 19.12
N ASN A 101 -45.62 0.11 19.96
CA ASN A 101 -46.24 0.36 21.26
C ASN A 101 -45.29 1.15 22.17
N TYR A 102 -44.00 0.80 22.17
CA TYR A 102 -42.98 1.55 22.91
C TYR A 102 -42.86 2.99 22.42
N MET A 103 -42.85 3.22 21.10
CA MET A 103 -42.76 4.58 20.56
C MET A 103 -43.99 5.40 20.91
N VAL A 104 -45.20 4.84 20.78
CA VAL A 104 -46.44 5.53 21.17
C VAL A 104 -46.44 5.84 22.67
N ALA A 105 -45.99 4.91 23.52
CA ALA A 105 -45.87 5.15 24.96
C ALA A 105 -44.85 6.25 25.28
N THR A 106 -43.71 6.27 24.57
CA THR A 106 -42.62 7.24 24.78
C THR A 106 -43.00 8.64 24.33
N PHE A 107 -43.66 8.78 23.18
CA PHE A 107 -44.02 10.06 22.56
C PHE A 107 -45.49 10.45 22.77
N GLY A 108 -46.20 9.70 23.61
CA GLY A 108 -47.60 9.91 24.02
C GLY A 108 -48.66 9.63 22.95
N SER A 109 -48.30 9.64 21.67
CA SER A 109 -49.23 9.40 20.56
C SER A 109 -48.48 9.02 19.28
N LYS A 110 -49.20 8.47 18.29
CA LYS A 110 -48.65 8.22 16.95
C LYS A 110 -48.18 9.52 16.28
N ILE A 111 -48.94 10.60 16.39
CA ILE A 111 -48.54 11.93 15.85
C ILE A 111 -47.31 12.50 16.59
N GLY A 112 -47.21 12.28 17.91
CA GLY A 112 -46.02 12.65 18.69
C GLY A 112 -44.77 11.92 18.21
N TRP A 113 -44.89 10.62 17.92
CA TRP A 113 -43.80 9.84 17.33
C TRP A 113 -43.43 10.33 15.92
N VAL A 114 -44.41 10.63 15.06
CA VAL A 114 -44.14 11.19 13.72
C VAL A 114 -43.36 12.51 13.79
N ARG A 115 -43.70 13.39 14.75
CA ARG A 115 -42.93 14.64 14.99
C ARG A 115 -41.48 14.36 15.35
N GLU A 116 -41.23 13.35 16.17
CA GLU A 116 -39.86 12.97 16.54
C GLU A 116 -39.06 12.41 15.34
N ILE A 117 -39.69 11.57 14.50
CA ILE A 117 -39.07 11.10 13.25
C ILE A 117 -38.69 12.32 12.39
N ALA A 118 -39.62 13.24 12.16
CA ALA A 118 -39.40 14.42 11.35
C ALA A 118 -38.28 15.33 11.90
N ARG A 119 -38.20 15.48 13.23
CA ARG A 119 -37.13 16.22 13.91
C ARG A 119 -35.76 15.56 13.74
N ARG A 120 -35.68 14.24 13.90
CA ARG A 120 -34.42 13.51 13.69
C ARG A 120 -33.96 13.57 12.24
N ASP A 121 -34.90 13.39 11.31
CA ASP A 121 -34.69 13.52 9.87
C ASP A 121 -34.15 14.92 9.48
N SER A 122 -34.68 15.99 10.08
CA SER A 122 -34.22 17.36 9.78
C SER A 122 -32.82 17.63 10.32
N VAL A 123 -32.50 17.12 11.51
CA VAL A 123 -31.14 17.16 12.08
C VAL A 123 -30.18 16.36 11.20
N GLY A 124 -30.56 15.14 10.78
CA GLY A 124 -29.77 14.30 9.87
C GLY A 124 -29.44 15.02 8.57
N ARG A 125 -30.45 15.56 7.88
CA ARG A 125 -30.26 16.36 6.65
C ARG A 125 -29.35 17.57 6.86
N THR A 126 -29.47 18.25 8.00
CA THR A 126 -28.63 19.41 8.30
C THR A 126 -27.16 19.00 8.49
N LEU A 127 -26.91 17.86 9.13
CA LEU A 127 -25.57 17.31 9.31
C LEU A 127 -24.98 16.84 7.98
N GLU A 128 -25.75 16.10 7.19
CA GLU A 128 -25.37 15.66 5.84
C GLU A 128 -25.05 16.84 4.94
N ALA A 129 -25.91 17.87 4.90
CA ALA A 129 -25.67 19.08 4.12
C ALA A 129 -24.39 19.81 4.54
N ARG A 130 -24.09 19.88 5.85
CA ARG A 130 -22.83 20.46 6.34
C ARG A 130 -21.61 19.64 5.94
N GLN A 131 -21.70 18.31 6.01
CA GLN A 131 -20.62 17.43 5.57
C GLN A 131 -20.39 17.55 4.06
N GLN A 132 -21.47 17.56 3.29
CA GLN A 132 -21.42 17.75 1.85
C GLN A 132 -20.83 19.11 1.48
N GLN A 133 -21.24 20.20 2.14
CA GLN A 133 -20.66 21.52 1.94
C GLN A 133 -19.15 21.53 2.22
N LYS A 134 -18.71 20.94 3.34
CA LYS A 134 -17.27 20.82 3.65
C LYS A 134 -16.51 20.04 2.57
N GLN A 135 -17.11 18.96 2.06
CA GLN A 135 -16.51 18.15 1.01
C GLN A 135 -16.42 18.93 -0.32
N GLU A 136 -17.46 19.68 -0.67
CA GLU A 136 -17.49 20.55 -1.85
C GLU A 136 -16.45 21.66 -1.75
N GLU A 137 -16.33 22.33 -0.60
CA GLU A 137 -15.30 23.34 -0.34
C GLU A 137 -13.89 22.75 -0.43
N ARG A 138 -13.67 21.53 0.10
CA ARG A 138 -12.41 20.80 -0.03
C ARG A 138 -12.10 20.47 -1.49
N ASN A 139 -13.07 19.95 -2.24
CA ASN A 139 -12.89 19.59 -3.64
C ASN A 139 -12.59 20.83 -4.49
N ALA A 140 -13.33 21.93 -4.30
CA ALA A 140 -13.07 23.20 -4.96
C ALA A 140 -11.69 23.76 -4.63
N LEU A 141 -11.20 23.56 -3.40
CA LEU A 141 -9.83 23.92 -3.04
C LEU A 141 -8.81 23.05 -3.78
N LEU A 142 -9.01 21.73 -3.82
CA LEU A 142 -8.12 20.79 -4.52
C LEU A 142 -8.01 21.10 -6.02
N GLU A 143 -9.11 21.48 -6.66
CA GLU A 143 -9.12 21.89 -8.08
C GLU A 143 -8.30 23.17 -8.35
N ARG A 144 -8.15 24.04 -7.35
CA ARG A 144 -7.36 25.29 -7.45
C ARG A 144 -5.87 25.09 -7.15
N LEU A 145 -5.48 23.93 -6.62
CA LEU A 145 -4.10 23.61 -6.29
C LEU A 145 -3.33 23.14 -7.52
N VAL A 146 -2.07 22.75 -7.32
CA VAL A 146 -1.17 22.33 -8.40
C VAL A 146 -1.79 21.18 -9.21
N PRO A 147 -1.68 21.18 -10.56
CA PRO A 147 -2.22 20.10 -11.39
C PRO A 147 -1.76 18.72 -10.92
N HIS A 148 -2.65 17.73 -11.02
CA HIS A 148 -2.43 16.33 -10.58
C HIS A 148 -2.28 16.11 -9.06
N PHE A 149 -2.15 17.16 -8.25
CA PHE A 149 -2.09 17.01 -6.79
C PHE A 149 -3.38 16.39 -6.22
N ALA A 150 -4.55 16.80 -6.72
CA ALA A 150 -5.83 16.26 -6.27
C ALA A 150 -5.92 14.73 -6.44
N ILE A 151 -5.49 14.23 -7.61
CA ILE A 151 -5.44 12.79 -7.89
C ILE A 151 -4.47 12.10 -6.94
N TYR A 152 -3.28 12.68 -6.74
CA TYR A 152 -2.29 12.11 -5.82
C TYR A 152 -2.80 12.08 -4.37
N ALA A 153 -3.44 13.14 -3.89
CA ALA A 153 -3.99 13.24 -2.55
C ALA A 153 -5.06 12.17 -2.29
N THR A 154 -5.88 11.83 -3.29
CA THR A 154 -6.83 10.70 -3.21
C THR A 154 -6.11 9.36 -3.14
N LEU A 155 -5.01 9.17 -3.89
CA LEU A 155 -4.29 7.89 -3.92
C LEU A 155 -3.51 7.58 -2.64
N ILE A 156 -3.14 8.60 -1.86
CA ILE A 156 -2.44 8.44 -0.58
C ILE A 156 -3.40 8.53 0.63
N ASP A 157 -4.71 8.56 0.39
CA ASP A 157 -5.74 8.76 1.41
C ASP A 157 -5.42 9.93 2.36
N LEU A 158 -5.08 11.09 1.79
CA LEU A 158 -4.71 12.27 2.58
C LEU A 158 -5.92 12.73 3.42
N GLU A 159 -5.86 12.48 4.73
CA GLU A 159 -6.95 12.73 5.69
C GLU A 159 -7.36 14.22 5.80
N GLU A 160 -8.33 14.53 6.67
CA GLU A 160 -8.81 15.90 6.92
C GLU A 160 -7.70 16.80 7.49
N ILE A 161 -6.95 17.42 6.56
CA ILE A 161 -5.92 18.40 6.84
C ILE A 161 -6.50 19.80 6.68
N ASP A 162 -6.13 20.73 7.58
CA ASP A 162 -6.49 22.16 7.45
C ASP A 162 -6.10 22.72 6.07
N ILE A 163 -6.84 23.73 5.60
CA ILE A 163 -6.61 24.41 4.32
C ILE A 163 -5.15 24.87 4.17
N THR A 164 -4.56 25.37 5.24
CA THR A 164 -3.15 25.84 5.25
C THR A 164 -2.19 24.69 4.99
N ALA A 165 -2.40 23.57 5.68
CA ALA A 165 -1.56 22.41 5.54
C ALA A 165 -1.78 21.69 4.20
N LEU A 166 -2.98 21.74 3.61
CA LEU A 166 -3.23 21.24 2.26
C LEU A 166 -2.46 22.04 1.20
N ARG A 167 -2.36 23.37 1.35
CA ARG A 167 -1.53 24.22 0.49
C ARG A 167 -0.06 23.86 0.59
N GLN A 168 0.45 23.63 1.81
CA GLN A 168 1.83 23.18 2.01
C GLN A 168 2.08 21.82 1.37
N CYS A 169 1.15 20.87 1.51
CA CYS A 169 1.23 19.57 0.82
C CYS A 169 1.32 19.74 -0.69
N SER A 170 0.48 20.60 -1.28
CA SER A 170 0.51 20.89 -2.71
C SER A 170 1.81 21.52 -3.18
N GLN A 171 2.41 22.41 -2.38
CA GLN A 171 3.72 23.00 -2.67
C GLN A 171 4.83 21.94 -2.63
N ARG A 172 4.86 21.09 -1.59
CA ARG A 172 5.82 19.98 -1.49
C ARG A 172 5.66 18.99 -2.65
N PHE A 173 4.42 18.70 -3.04
CA PHE A 173 4.12 17.89 -4.22
C PHE A 173 4.71 18.50 -5.49
N ALA A 174 4.53 19.80 -5.73
CA ALA A 174 5.09 20.47 -6.89
C ALA A 174 6.62 20.39 -6.93
N SER A 175 7.28 20.73 -5.81
CA SER A 175 8.73 20.68 -5.72
C SER A 175 9.28 19.26 -5.92
N LEU A 176 8.62 18.25 -5.36
CA LEU A 176 9.03 16.86 -5.55
C LEU A 176 8.79 16.38 -6.98
N ALA A 177 7.64 16.70 -7.56
CA ALA A 177 7.30 16.33 -8.93
C ALA A 177 8.30 16.95 -9.93
N GLU A 178 8.62 18.23 -9.79
CA GLU A 178 9.61 18.92 -10.62
C GLU A 178 11.02 18.31 -10.45
N ALA A 179 11.43 18.03 -9.21
CA ALA A 179 12.74 17.44 -8.95
C ALA A 179 12.86 16.02 -9.52
N LEU A 180 11.79 15.22 -9.45
CA LEU A 180 11.75 13.88 -10.07
C LEU A 180 11.74 13.96 -11.60
N ASP A 181 10.95 14.87 -12.18
CA ASP A 181 10.85 15.05 -13.63
C ASP A 181 12.19 15.50 -14.23
N SER A 182 12.95 16.35 -13.51
CA SER A 182 14.31 16.73 -13.89
C SER A 182 15.27 15.53 -14.05
N ARG A 183 14.98 14.42 -13.35
CA ARG A 183 15.70 13.15 -13.45
C ARG A 183 14.98 12.09 -14.28
N ARG A 184 13.90 12.47 -14.98
CA ARG A 184 13.03 11.60 -15.78
C ARG A 184 12.39 10.48 -14.95
N LEU A 185 12.07 10.77 -13.70
CA LEU A 185 11.40 9.86 -12.78
C LEU A 185 9.94 10.29 -12.61
N GLY A 186 9.05 9.31 -12.52
CA GLY A 186 7.65 9.53 -12.19
C GLY A 186 7.42 9.49 -10.68
N LEU A 187 6.55 10.36 -10.17
CA LEU A 187 6.08 10.31 -8.79
C LEU A 187 5.21 9.06 -8.58
N LYS A 188 5.58 8.22 -7.61
CA LYS A 188 4.86 6.97 -7.28
C LYS A 188 3.99 7.17 -6.03
N PRO A 189 2.65 7.00 -6.11
CA PRO A 189 1.76 7.07 -4.95
C PRO A 189 2.07 6.03 -3.88
N ASN A 190 2.51 4.83 -4.31
CA ASN A 190 2.81 3.72 -3.42
C ASN A 190 4.18 3.84 -2.72
N SER A 191 4.94 4.90 -3.00
CA SER A 191 6.21 5.17 -2.31
C SER A 191 5.93 5.84 -0.96
N GLU A 192 6.17 5.11 0.13
CA GLU A 192 5.99 5.64 1.50
C GLU A 192 6.83 6.90 1.72
N VAL A 193 8.04 6.95 1.15
CA VAL A 193 8.96 8.08 1.29
C VAL A 193 8.38 9.34 0.63
N CYS A 194 7.85 9.23 -0.59
CA CYS A 194 7.19 10.34 -1.28
C CYS A 194 5.92 10.79 -0.54
N ALA A 195 5.10 9.82 -0.10
CA ALA A 195 3.86 10.10 0.61
C ALA A 195 4.14 10.88 1.91
N ARG A 196 5.12 10.45 2.72
CA ARG A 196 5.52 11.12 3.98
C ARG A 196 6.11 12.50 3.74
N PHE A 197 6.91 12.68 2.70
CA PHE A 197 7.41 14.01 2.35
C PHE A 197 6.28 14.97 2.00
N ILE A 198 5.33 14.52 1.18
CA ILE A 198 4.22 15.37 0.75
C ILE A 198 3.25 15.66 1.90
N SER A 199 2.89 14.67 2.71
CA SER A 199 1.88 14.79 3.76
C SER A 199 2.39 15.52 5.01
N ILE A 200 3.59 15.17 5.49
CA ILE A 200 4.13 15.68 6.76
C ILE A 200 5.47 16.41 6.62
N GLY A 201 6.05 16.48 5.42
CA GLY A 201 7.30 17.22 5.18
C GLY A 201 8.54 16.51 5.71
N GLN A 202 8.47 15.18 5.85
CA GLN A 202 9.57 14.41 6.40
C GLN A 202 10.61 14.05 5.32
N GLY A 203 11.87 14.33 5.62
CA GLY A 203 13.01 14.01 4.75
C GLY A 203 13.46 15.20 3.92
N ASP A 204 14.67 15.10 3.38
CA ASP A 204 15.21 16.09 2.45
C ASP A 204 14.82 15.77 1.00
N LEU A 205 14.49 16.79 0.22
CA LEU A 205 14.06 16.64 -1.16
C LEU A 205 15.11 15.89 -2.01
N LYS A 206 16.39 16.21 -1.83
CA LYS A 206 17.47 15.59 -2.61
C LYS A 206 17.61 14.11 -2.27
N ASP A 207 17.58 13.78 -0.98
CA ASP A 207 17.70 12.40 -0.50
C ASP A 207 16.55 11.53 -1.04
N ILE A 208 15.33 12.08 -1.07
CA ILE A 208 14.15 11.37 -1.59
C ILE A 208 14.30 11.10 -3.09
N VAL A 209 14.73 12.09 -3.87
CA VAL A 209 14.95 11.94 -5.31
C VAL A 209 16.07 10.92 -5.57
N ASP A 210 17.16 10.96 -4.80
CA ASP A 210 18.25 9.99 -4.88
C ASP A 210 17.77 8.56 -4.57
N THR A 211 16.93 8.38 -3.55
CA THR A 211 16.32 7.09 -3.22
C THR A 211 15.39 6.61 -4.33
N MET A 212 14.56 7.48 -4.90
CA MET A 212 13.65 7.12 -5.99
C MET A 212 14.41 6.75 -7.27
N GLU A 213 15.52 7.43 -7.57
CA GLU A 213 16.40 7.09 -8.69
C GLU A 213 17.07 5.73 -8.49
N GLU A 214 17.60 5.48 -7.29
CA GLU A 214 18.21 4.20 -6.89
C GLU A 214 17.21 3.06 -7.00
N GLU A 215 16.00 3.21 -6.44
CA GLU A 215 14.94 2.19 -6.55
C GLU A 215 14.52 1.95 -8.00
N ASN A 216 14.36 3.01 -8.80
CA ASN A 216 14.00 2.85 -10.20
C ASN A 216 15.07 2.07 -10.97
N PHE A 217 16.35 2.37 -10.76
CA PHE A 217 17.45 1.64 -11.37
C PHE A 217 17.48 0.18 -10.91
N LEU A 218 17.36 -0.07 -9.60
CA LEU A 218 17.37 -1.43 -9.05
C LEU A 218 16.26 -2.29 -9.67
N LEU A 219 15.05 -1.74 -9.81
CA LEU A 219 13.90 -2.47 -10.32
C LEU A 219 13.92 -2.65 -11.86
N SER A 220 14.55 -1.73 -12.60
CA SER A 220 14.52 -1.75 -14.07
C SER A 220 15.76 -2.35 -14.72
N CYS A 221 16.92 -2.25 -14.06
CA CYS A 221 18.22 -2.59 -14.64
C CYS A 221 18.91 -3.77 -13.92
N THR A 222 18.36 -4.29 -12.82
CA THR A 222 19.02 -5.34 -12.03
C THR A 222 18.08 -6.47 -11.66
N ASP A 223 18.63 -7.55 -11.11
CA ASP A 223 17.90 -8.70 -10.57
C ASP A 223 17.45 -8.48 -9.11
N TYR A 224 17.48 -7.23 -8.62
CA TYR A 224 17.16 -6.85 -7.24
C TYR A 224 15.84 -7.45 -6.72
N SER A 225 14.75 -7.34 -7.51
CA SER A 225 13.45 -7.90 -7.12
C SER A 225 13.51 -9.40 -6.91
N GLN A 226 14.20 -10.13 -7.80
CA GLN A 226 14.34 -11.58 -7.70
C GLN A 226 15.13 -11.98 -6.45
N ARG A 227 16.26 -11.30 -6.18
CA ARG A 227 17.05 -11.52 -4.97
C ARG A 227 16.26 -11.24 -3.69
N CYS A 228 15.47 -10.17 -3.68
CA CYS A 228 14.60 -9.84 -2.54
C CYS A 228 13.47 -10.85 -2.32
N HIS A 229 13.01 -11.54 -3.38
CA HIS A 229 11.97 -12.57 -3.27
C HIS A 229 12.52 -13.92 -2.78
N LEU A 230 13.78 -14.23 -3.07
CA LEU A 230 14.45 -15.46 -2.63
C LEU A 230 14.85 -15.45 -1.14
N GLN A 231 14.16 -14.66 -0.31
CA GLN A 231 14.50 -14.42 1.08
C GLN A 231 14.62 -15.74 1.86
N ILE A 232 15.86 -16.18 2.09
CA ILE A 232 16.17 -17.35 2.91
C ILE A 232 15.98 -16.93 4.38
N HIS A 233 15.20 -17.70 5.14
CA HIS A 233 14.92 -17.49 6.56
C HIS A 233 16.19 -17.62 7.42
N ASP A 234 17.04 -16.60 7.40
CA ASP A 234 18.34 -16.55 8.10
C ASP A 234 18.29 -15.64 9.34
N GLY A 235 17.11 -15.46 9.94
CA GLY A 235 16.91 -14.66 11.16
C GLY A 235 17.13 -13.14 11.03
N ARG A 236 17.69 -12.65 9.91
CA ARG A 236 17.91 -11.23 9.63
C ARG A 236 16.62 -10.48 9.33
N SER A 237 16.59 -9.19 9.64
CA SER A 237 15.45 -8.36 9.26
C SER A 237 15.41 -8.18 7.75
N ARG A 238 14.19 -8.14 7.18
CA ARG A 238 13.98 -7.93 5.73
C ARG A 238 14.71 -6.69 5.21
N ARG A 239 14.78 -5.64 6.02
CA ARG A 239 15.42 -4.37 5.67
C ARG A 239 16.94 -4.51 5.56
N GLU A 240 17.59 -5.18 6.51
CA GLU A 240 19.05 -5.39 6.46
C GLU A 240 19.47 -6.20 5.23
N TYR A 241 18.74 -7.27 4.95
CA TYR A 241 18.99 -8.08 3.75
C TYR A 241 18.82 -7.27 2.46
N GLN A 242 17.76 -6.47 2.36
CA GLN A 242 17.54 -5.58 1.21
C GLN A 242 18.69 -4.59 1.02
N GLU A 243 19.20 -3.98 2.09
CA GLU A 243 20.32 -3.04 2.02
C GLU A 243 21.66 -3.72 1.69
N GLU A 244 21.86 -4.97 2.10
CA GLU A 244 23.01 -5.78 1.67
C GLU A 244 22.97 -6.07 0.17
N VAL A 245 21.85 -6.57 -0.35
CA VAL A 245 21.67 -6.82 -1.78
C VAL A 245 21.89 -5.53 -2.59
N LYS A 246 21.39 -4.39 -2.12
CA LYS A 246 21.67 -3.08 -2.75
C LYS A 246 23.16 -2.77 -2.80
N ARG A 247 23.90 -3.01 -1.72
CA ARG A 247 25.35 -2.77 -1.65
C ARG A 247 26.12 -3.67 -2.62
N GLU A 248 25.81 -4.96 -2.68
CA GLU A 248 26.43 -5.90 -3.62
C GLU A 248 26.20 -5.49 -5.08
N LEU A 249 24.96 -5.12 -5.42
CA LEU A 249 24.63 -4.64 -6.76
C LEU A 249 25.34 -3.33 -7.06
N CYS A 250 25.41 -2.40 -6.10
CA CYS A 250 26.16 -1.16 -6.25
C CYS A 250 27.64 -1.43 -6.57
N ILE A 251 28.31 -2.35 -5.86
CA ILE A 251 29.71 -2.70 -6.12
C ILE A 251 29.85 -3.29 -7.53
N THR A 252 29.01 -4.28 -7.86
CA THR A 252 29.04 -4.96 -9.17
C THR A 252 28.91 -3.98 -10.35
N TYR A 253 27.99 -3.00 -10.22
CA TYR A 253 27.76 -2.00 -11.26
C TYR A 253 28.78 -0.85 -11.25
N LEU A 254 29.46 -0.60 -10.13
CA LEU A 254 30.60 0.32 -10.10
C LEU A 254 31.84 -0.28 -10.76
N GLU A 255 32.09 -1.58 -10.58
CA GLU A 255 33.19 -2.32 -11.22
C GLU A 255 33.00 -2.46 -12.73
N ASN A 256 31.77 -2.75 -13.14
CA ASN A 256 31.43 -2.95 -14.54
C ASN A 256 30.11 -2.24 -14.84
N SER A 257 30.21 -0.95 -15.17
CA SER A 257 29.04 -0.10 -15.44
C SER A 257 28.25 -0.51 -16.67
N ARG A 258 28.75 -1.45 -17.50
CA ARG A 258 28.11 -1.97 -18.72
C ARG A 258 27.61 -0.86 -19.66
N GLY A 259 28.21 0.34 -19.60
CA GLY A 259 27.77 1.52 -20.37
C GLY A 259 26.44 2.14 -19.91
N LEU A 260 25.90 1.72 -18.76
CA LEU A 260 24.67 2.26 -18.19
C LEU A 260 24.97 3.50 -17.33
N ARG A 261 24.01 4.43 -17.32
CA ARG A 261 24.00 5.55 -16.39
C ARG A 261 23.57 5.04 -15.01
N LEU A 262 24.45 5.17 -14.01
CA LEU A 262 24.14 4.77 -12.65
C LEU A 262 23.35 5.88 -11.91
N PRO A 263 22.61 5.53 -10.84
CA PRO A 263 21.98 6.52 -9.96
C PRO A 263 22.99 7.54 -9.44
N HIS A 264 22.56 8.80 -9.26
CA HIS A 264 23.47 9.86 -8.81
C HIS A 264 24.19 9.50 -7.51
N LYS A 265 23.48 8.91 -6.55
CA LYS A 265 24.01 8.43 -5.26
C LYS A 265 25.15 7.43 -5.43
N TRP A 266 25.12 6.60 -6.47
CA TRP A 266 26.16 5.62 -6.76
C TRP A 266 27.32 6.27 -7.50
N GLU A 267 27.03 7.17 -8.44
CA GLU A 267 28.06 7.95 -9.14
C GLU A 267 28.92 8.79 -8.20
N ILE A 268 28.33 9.39 -7.15
CA ILE A 268 29.10 10.10 -6.11
C ILE A 268 30.14 9.17 -5.45
N ARG A 269 29.81 7.88 -5.32
CA ARG A 269 30.71 6.88 -4.72
C ARG A 269 31.73 6.33 -5.71
N ARG A 270 31.61 6.59 -7.01
CA ARG A 270 32.53 6.07 -8.03
C ARG A 270 33.95 6.59 -7.84
N SER A 271 34.13 7.85 -7.46
CA SER A 271 35.46 8.40 -7.17
C SER A 271 36.13 7.67 -6.01
N LEU A 272 35.41 7.50 -4.89
CA LEU A 272 35.88 6.74 -3.73
C LEU A 272 36.19 5.28 -4.09
N PHE A 273 35.32 4.66 -4.89
CA PHE A 273 35.51 3.30 -5.35
C PHE A 273 36.78 3.16 -6.19
N ASN A 274 36.98 4.05 -7.18
CA ASN A 274 38.16 4.05 -8.03
C ASN A 274 39.45 4.30 -7.24
N ASP A 275 39.43 5.21 -6.26
CA ASP A 275 40.58 5.49 -5.40
C ASP A 275 40.97 4.27 -4.57
N ILE A 276 39.99 3.59 -3.96
CA ILE A 276 40.22 2.38 -3.18
C ILE A 276 40.71 1.25 -4.10
N PHE A 277 40.05 1.03 -5.22
CA PHE A 277 40.42 -0.01 -6.18
C PHE A 277 41.87 0.19 -6.66
N THR A 278 42.23 1.42 -7.05
CA THR A 278 43.60 1.76 -7.50
C THR A 278 44.63 1.48 -6.40
N ARG A 279 44.36 1.88 -5.16
CA ARG A 279 45.26 1.63 -4.01
C ARG A 279 45.43 0.14 -3.72
N VAL A 280 44.35 -0.63 -3.74
CA VAL A 280 44.38 -2.08 -3.50
C VAL A 280 45.14 -2.77 -4.62
N THR A 281 44.86 -2.44 -5.89
CA THR A 281 45.59 -3.01 -7.03
C THR A 281 47.07 -2.66 -7.00
N ALA A 282 47.43 -1.41 -6.67
CA ALA A 282 48.84 -1.01 -6.55
C ALA A 282 49.56 -1.77 -5.42
N SER A 283 48.89 -1.95 -4.27
CA SER A 283 49.43 -2.75 -3.16
C SER A 283 49.61 -4.22 -3.53
N LEU A 284 48.64 -4.83 -4.22
CA LEU A 284 48.72 -6.23 -4.65
C LEU A 284 49.83 -6.43 -5.68
N VAL A 285 49.93 -5.55 -6.68
CA VAL A 285 51.00 -5.59 -7.68
C VAL A 285 52.36 -5.46 -7.00
N GLY A 286 52.52 -4.51 -6.06
CA GLY A 286 53.77 -4.38 -5.29
C GLY A 286 54.13 -5.62 -4.47
N HIS A 287 53.15 -6.29 -3.87
CA HIS A 287 53.38 -7.56 -3.16
C HIS A 287 53.78 -8.70 -4.10
N ILE A 288 53.15 -8.79 -5.27
CA ILE A 288 53.48 -9.80 -6.29
C ILE A 288 54.89 -9.55 -6.83
N GLU A 289 55.24 -8.32 -7.19
CA GLU A 289 56.57 -7.95 -7.69
C GLU A 289 57.68 -8.23 -6.66
N SER A 290 57.44 -7.89 -5.39
CA SER A 290 58.37 -8.19 -4.30
C SER A 290 58.55 -9.70 -4.08
N SER A 291 57.46 -10.46 -4.16
CA SER A 291 57.47 -11.92 -4.02
C SER A 291 58.21 -12.59 -5.19
N LEU A 292 57.96 -12.14 -6.43
CA LEU A 292 58.66 -12.60 -7.62
C LEU A 292 60.14 -12.23 -7.59
N SER A 293 60.49 -11.00 -7.21
CA SER A 293 61.90 -10.59 -7.08
C SER A 293 62.63 -11.41 -6.02
N SER A 294 61.95 -11.74 -4.91
CA SER A 294 62.51 -12.59 -3.85
C SER A 294 62.66 -14.05 -4.31
N ALA A 295 61.73 -14.57 -5.11
CA ALA A 295 61.82 -15.90 -5.69
C ALA A 295 62.94 -16.01 -6.74
N VAL A 296 63.10 -14.98 -7.59
CA VAL A 296 64.19 -14.90 -8.58
C VAL A 296 65.56 -14.83 -7.90
N ARG A 297 65.70 -14.05 -6.82
CA ARG A 297 66.94 -14.02 -6.02
C ARG A 297 67.26 -15.38 -5.41
N ARG A 298 66.25 -16.09 -4.85
CA ARG A 298 66.43 -17.45 -4.33
C ARG A 298 66.91 -18.43 -5.40
N ARG A 299 66.30 -18.44 -6.58
CA ARG A 299 66.75 -19.32 -7.68
C ARG A 299 68.17 -19.02 -8.18
N ARG A 300 68.60 -17.75 -8.17
CA ARG A 300 70.00 -17.41 -8.50
C ARG A 300 70.96 -17.93 -7.44
N LEU A 301 70.64 -17.74 -6.16
CA LEU A 301 71.45 -18.28 -5.06
C LEU A 301 71.54 -19.81 -5.12
N GLU A 302 70.42 -20.49 -5.40
CA GLU A 302 70.38 -21.95 -5.58
C GLU A 302 71.25 -22.40 -6.76
N ALA A 303 71.17 -21.72 -7.91
CA ALA A 303 72.01 -22.01 -9.07
C ALA A 303 73.50 -21.73 -8.82
N ASP A 304 73.84 -20.69 -8.08
CA ASP A 304 75.22 -20.37 -7.70
C ASP A 304 75.77 -21.40 -6.71
N THR A 305 74.95 -21.91 -5.77
CA THR A 305 75.35 -23.04 -4.91
C THR A 305 75.49 -24.36 -5.66
N ASP A 306 74.61 -24.65 -6.63
CA ASP A 306 74.73 -25.84 -7.47
C ASP A 306 75.99 -25.79 -8.34
N LEU A 307 76.35 -24.60 -8.86
CA LEU A 307 77.58 -24.38 -9.61
C LEU A 307 78.83 -24.53 -8.74
N ALA A 308 78.79 -24.04 -7.50
CA ALA A 308 79.86 -24.23 -6.52
C ALA A 308 80.02 -25.71 -6.14
N LEU A 309 78.91 -26.43 -5.92
CA LEU A 309 78.90 -27.88 -5.71
C LEU A 309 79.45 -28.64 -6.93
N GLN A 310 79.13 -28.22 -8.15
CA GLN A 310 79.66 -28.83 -9.38
C GLN A 310 81.17 -28.58 -9.57
N GLN A 311 81.67 -27.42 -9.14
CA GLN A 311 83.11 -27.12 -9.12
C GLN A 311 83.84 -27.93 -8.05
N ASP A 312 83.26 -28.08 -6.86
CA ASP A 312 83.83 -28.92 -5.80
C ASP A 312 83.80 -30.41 -6.15
N ILE A 313 82.75 -30.89 -6.82
CA ILE A 313 82.67 -32.27 -7.35
C ILE A 313 83.70 -32.48 -8.48
N SER A 314 83.96 -31.48 -9.32
CA SER A 314 84.98 -31.56 -10.38
C SER A 314 86.41 -31.55 -9.80
N LEU A 315 86.65 -30.88 -8.68
CA LEU A 315 87.92 -30.93 -7.93
C LEU A 315 88.09 -32.26 -7.17
N ALA A 316 87.00 -32.85 -6.68
CA ALA A 316 87.03 -34.14 -5.99
C ALA A 316 87.20 -35.35 -6.92
N GLN A 317 86.83 -35.24 -8.21
CA GLN A 317 86.95 -36.34 -9.18
C GLN A 317 88.37 -36.61 -9.69
N PHE A 318 89.39 -35.86 -9.26
CA PHE A 318 90.79 -36.12 -9.62
C PHE A 318 91.54 -37.09 -8.69
N GLN A 319 90.90 -37.60 -7.63
CA GLN A 319 91.48 -38.66 -6.81
C GLN A 319 90.44 -39.73 -6.49
N LEU A 320 90.77 -40.97 -6.90
CA LEU A 320 90.12 -42.25 -6.56
C LEU A 320 89.00 -42.73 -7.52
N LEU A 321 89.41 -43.51 -8.52
CA LEU A 321 88.73 -44.77 -8.86
C LEU A 321 89.09 -45.82 -7.78
N PRO A 322 88.25 -46.83 -7.42
CA PRO A 322 87.67 -47.76 -8.41
C PRO A 322 86.29 -48.41 -8.13
N ARG A 323 85.68 -48.88 -9.23
CA ARG A 323 84.93 -50.15 -9.49
C ARG A 323 83.88 -50.74 -8.50
N TYR A 324 82.73 -51.04 -9.12
CA TYR A 324 81.88 -52.26 -9.07
C TYR A 324 80.43 -52.14 -8.51
N THR A 325 79.49 -52.23 -9.46
CA THR A 325 78.19 -52.96 -9.54
C THR A 325 77.10 -52.84 -8.46
N ASP A 326 75.91 -52.47 -8.98
CA ASP A 326 74.64 -53.22 -8.98
C ASP A 326 73.43 -52.73 -8.15
N PHE A 327 72.31 -52.60 -8.91
CA PHE A 327 70.86 -52.53 -8.58
C PHE A 327 70.39 -51.56 -7.49
N GLY A 328 69.39 -50.69 -7.65
CA GLY A 328 68.27 -50.58 -8.57
C GLY A 328 67.11 -50.00 -7.74
N VAL A 329 66.58 -48.83 -8.07
CA VAL A 329 65.39 -48.27 -7.38
C VAL A 329 64.41 -47.70 -8.39
N SER A 330 63.20 -48.24 -8.27
CA SER A 330 61.96 -47.95 -8.97
C SER A 330 61.42 -46.55 -8.64
N SER A 331 60.60 -46.08 -9.57
CA SER A 331 59.80 -44.86 -9.61
C SER A 331 58.91 -44.62 -8.39
N ASP A 332 58.65 -43.35 -8.05
CA ASP A 332 57.35 -42.73 -8.38
C ASP A 332 57.29 -41.25 -7.97
N ALA A 333 56.68 -40.49 -8.87
CA ALA A 333 56.35 -39.08 -8.73
C ALA A 333 55.12 -38.88 -7.82
N THR A 334 55.02 -37.71 -7.17
CA THR A 334 53.71 -37.20 -6.77
C THR A 334 53.65 -35.69 -6.96
N VAL A 335 52.73 -35.29 -7.83
CA VAL A 335 52.32 -33.93 -8.15
C VAL A 335 51.47 -33.39 -6.99
N ILE A 336 51.75 -32.18 -6.52
CA ILE A 336 50.85 -31.44 -5.63
C ILE A 336 50.36 -30.19 -6.39
N VAL A 337 49.07 -30.20 -6.72
CA VAL A 337 48.26 -29.05 -7.12
C VAL A 337 47.73 -28.40 -5.84
N ILE A 338 47.92 -27.08 -5.68
CA ILE A 338 47.20 -26.28 -4.68
C ILE A 338 46.59 -25.07 -5.40
N GLY A 339 45.26 -25.06 -5.48
CA GLY A 339 44.47 -23.84 -5.61
C GLY A 339 43.81 -23.54 -4.27
N VAL A 340 43.87 -22.28 -3.82
CA VAL A 340 43.12 -21.77 -2.66
C VAL A 340 42.84 -20.26 -2.83
N VAL A 341 41.55 -19.97 -3.01
CA VAL A 341 40.73 -18.93 -2.35
C VAL A 341 40.99 -17.45 -2.67
N CYS A 342 40.08 -16.90 -3.47
CA CYS A 342 39.60 -15.51 -3.34
C CYS A 342 38.33 -15.53 -2.46
N ALA A 343 38.50 -15.17 -1.20
CA ALA A 343 37.47 -14.65 -0.32
C ALA A 343 38.13 -13.51 0.45
N PHE A 344 37.37 -12.44 0.73
CA PHE A 344 37.80 -11.09 1.10
C PHE A 344 38.10 -10.17 -0.10
N ILE A 345 37.06 -9.47 -0.58
CA ILE A 345 36.85 -8.02 -0.37
C ILE A 345 35.38 -7.71 -0.65
#